data_AF-A0A353ZVD5-F1
#
_entry.id   AF-A0A353ZVD5-F1
#
_cell.length_a   1.000
_cell.length_b   1.000
_cell.length_c   1.000
_cell.angle_alpha   90.00
_cell.angle_beta   90.00
_cell.angle_gamma   90.00
#
_symmetry.space_group_name_H-M   'P 1'
#
loop_
_entity.id
_entity.type
_entity.pdbx_description
1 polymer ?
#
loop_
_entity_poly.entity_id
_entity_poly.type
_entity_poly.pdbx_seq_one_letter_code
_entity_poly.pdbx_strand_id
1 'polypeptide(L)' 'MSVNLTLLIVMGALYACGIYLILERSLTRVLLGLMLLANATNLLILATGGHAGLAPLYNKDTGAQEYADPLPQAL' A
#
# COMPACT_ATOMS: atom_id res chain seq x y z
N MET A 1 -5.19 16.44 -5.88
CA MET A 1 -4.71 15.41 -4.94
C MET A 1 -5.89 15.00 -4.08
N SER A 2 -6.69 14.02 -4.49
CA SER A 2 -7.74 13.47 -3.63
C SER A 2 -7.13 12.39 -2.76
N VAL A 3 -6.96 12.66 -1.47
CA VAL A 3 -6.51 11.66 -0.50
C VAL A 3 -7.57 10.55 -0.40
N ASN A 4 -7.17 9.30 -0.65
CA ASN A 4 -8.08 8.16 -0.50
C ASN A 4 -8.19 7.75 0.98
N LEU A 5 -9.16 8.35 1.67
CA LEU A 5 -9.34 8.16 3.11
C LEU A 5 -9.63 6.70 3.47
N THR A 6 -10.37 5.98 2.63
CA THR A 6 -10.67 4.55 2.81
C THR A 6 -9.38 3.74 2.89
N LEU A 7 -8.45 3.99 1.96
CA LEU A 7 -7.19 3.26 1.88
C LEU A 7 -6.28 3.58 3.08
N LEU A 8 -6.27 4.83 3.54
CA LEU A 8 -5.57 5.22 4.77
C LEU A 8 -6.13 4.55 6.02
N ILE A 9 -7.46 4.48 6.16
CA ILE A 9 -8.11 3.84 7.32
C ILE A 9 -7.79 2.34 7.33
N VAL A 10 -7.90 1.67 6.18
CA VAL A 10 -7.56 0.24 6.06
C VAL A 10 -6.08 0.00 6.39
N MET A 11 -5.17 0.83 5.85
CA MET A 11 -3.75 0.78 6.17
C MET A 11 -3.50 0.93 7.68
N GLY A 12 -4.15 1.92 8.32
CA GLY A 12 -4.04 2.14 9.76
C GLY A 12 -4.55 0.96 10.59
N ALA A 13 -5.67 0.35 10.19
CA ALA A 13 -6.20 -0.85 10.83
C ALA A 13 -5.24 -2.04 10.70
N LEU A 14 -4.64 -2.25 9.52
CA LEU A 14 -3.63 -3.30 9.32
C LEU A 14 -2.39 -3.07 10.19
N TYR A 15 -1.89 -1.83 10.30
CA TYR A 15 -0.80 -1.49 11.22
C TYR A 15 -1.18 -1.78 12.67
N ALA A 16 -2.36 -1.33 13.12
CA ALA A 16 -2.81 -1.53 14.50
C ALA A 16 -2.93 -3.01 14.85
N CYS A 17 -3.58 -3.80 14.00
CA CYS A 17 -3.70 -5.25 14.19
C CYS A 17 -2.35 -5.97 14.10
N GLY A 18 -1.49 -5.57 13.14
CA GLY A 18 -0.17 -6.16 12.97
C GLY A 18 0.73 -5.96 14.18
N ILE A 19 0.80 -4.72 14.69
CA ILE A 19 1.54 -4.38 15.91
C ILE A 19 0.98 -5.16 17.10
N TYR A 20 -0.34 -5.19 17.26
CA TYR A 20 -0.98 -5.94 18.34
C TYR A 20 -0.59 -7.42 18.34
N LEU A 21 -0.63 -8.07 17.17
CA LEU A 21 -0.32 -9.50 17.04
C LEU A 21 1.17 -9.83 17.25
N ILE A 22 2.08 -8.92 16.93
CA ILE A 22 3.53 -9.11 17.17
C ILE A 22 3.87 -9.14 18.66
N LEU A 23 3.06 -8.47 19.49
CA LEU A 23 3.24 -8.46 20.94
C LEU A 23 2.73 -9.76 21.61
N GLU A 24 2.09 -10.65 20.86
CA GLU A 24 1.60 -11.91 21.40
C GLU A 24 2.69 -12.96 21.56
N ARG A 25 2.49 -13.88 22.51
CA ARG A 25 3.44 -14.98 22.80
C ARG A 25 3.44 -16.08 21.73
N SER A 26 2.34 -16.24 21.00
CA SER A 26 2.18 -17.29 20.00
C SER A 26 2.94 -16.92 18.72
N LEU A 27 3.90 -17.77 18.32
CA LEU A 27 4.67 -17.55 17.08
C LEU A 27 3.76 -17.41 15.85
N THR A 28 2.69 -18.20 15.75
CA THR A 28 1.72 -18.10 14.65
C THR A 28 1.09 -16.71 14.58
N ARG A 29 0.76 -16.12 15.74
CA ARG A 29 0.19 -14.77 15.80
C ARG A 29 1.22 -13.71 15.41
N VAL A 30 2.46 -13.85 15.88
CA VAL A 30 3.56 -12.97 15.46
C VAL A 30 3.75 -13.01 13.93
N LEU A 31 3.74 -14.19 13.31
CA LEU A 31 3.84 -14.34 11.86
C LEU A 31 2.68 -13.67 11.12
N LEU A 32 1.44 -13.84 11.60
CA LEU A 32 0.29 -13.11 11.05
C LEU A 32 0.46 -11.60 11.22
N GLY A 33 0.95 -11.15 12.36
CA GLY A 33 1.23 -9.74 12.59
C GLY A 33 2.24 -9.15 11.60
N LEU A 34 3.33 -9.88 11.33
CA LEU A 34 4.31 -9.50 10.31
C LEU A 34 3.70 -9.46 8.90
N MET A 35 2.83 -10.41 8.55
CA MET A 35 2.11 -10.38 7.27
C MET A 35 1.21 -9.15 7.15
N LEU A 36 0.48 -8.77 8.21
CA LEU A 36 -0.35 -7.57 8.21
C LEU A 36 0.49 -6.29 8.07
N LEU A 37 1.63 -6.20 8.77
CA LEU A 37 2.56 -5.07 8.64
C LEU A 37 3.13 -4.94 7.23
N ALA A 38 3.50 -6.05 6.59
CA ALA A 38 3.99 -6.05 5.22
C ALA A 38 2.91 -5.50 4.25
N ASN A 39 1.67 -5.98 4.38
CA ASN A 39 0.57 -5.48 3.57
C ASN A 39 0.24 -4.00 3.83
N ALA A 40 0.27 -3.56 5.09
CA ALA A 40 0.08 -2.15 5.44
C ALA A 40 1.16 -1.26 4.80
N THR A 41 2.40 -1.72 4.79
CA THR A 41 3.53 -0.99 4.19
C THR A 41 3.40 -0.90 2.68
N ASN A 42 2.93 -1.96 2.01
CA ASN A 42 2.65 -1.90 0.57
C ASN A 42 1.52 -0.90 0.26
N LEU A 43 0.49 -0.82 1.10
CA LEU A 43 -0.55 0.21 0.96
C LEU A 43 -0.01 1.63 1.18
N LEU A 44 0.92 1.81 2.12
CA LEU A 44 1.59 3.09 2.35
C LEU A 44 2.38 3.53 1.11
N ILE A 45 3.20 2.65 0.54
CA ILE A 45 3.97 2.91 -0.68
C ILE A 45 3.03 3.36 -1.81
N LEU A 46 1.96 2.60 -2.05
CA LEU A 46 0.98 2.92 -3.09
C LEU A 46 0.26 4.26 -2.81
N ALA A 47 -0.09 4.55 -1.56
CA ALA A 47 -0.73 5.81 -1.17
C ALA A 47 0.18 7.03 -1.38
N THR A 48 1.50 6.85 -1.35
CA THR A 48 2.48 7.92 -1.64
C THR A 48 2.74 8.13 -3.13
N GLY A 49 2.21 7.27 -4.01
CA GLY A 49 2.45 7.29 -5.46
C GLY A 49 1.77 8.40 -6.26
N GLY A 50 1.20 9.41 -5.60
CA GLY A 50 0.64 10.59 -6.24
C GLY A 50 -0.78 10.41 -6.79
N HIS A 51 -1.09 11.08 -7.92
CA HIS A 51 -2.43 11.01 -8.51
C HIS A 51 -2.69 9.65 -9.13
N ALA A 52 -3.96 9.22 -9.04
CA ALA A 52 -4.44 8.11 -9.84
C ALA A 52 -4.32 8.47 -11.33
N GLY A 53 -3.64 7.60 -12.08
CA GLY A 53 -3.50 7.67 -13.52
C GLY A 53 -3.77 6.31 -14.15
N LEU A 54 -3.52 6.20 -15.45
CA LEU A 54 -3.61 4.94 -16.18
C LEU A 54 -2.53 3.95 -15.72
N ALA A 55 -2.78 2.66 -15.90
CA ALA A 55 -1.77 1.63 -15.65
C ALA A 55 -0.50 1.94 -16.46
N PRO A 56 0.71 1.86 -15.87
CA PRO A 56 1.97 2.25 -16.52
C PRO A 56 2.42 1.22 -17.55
N LEU A 57 1.59 1.02 -18.58
CA LEU A 57 1.79 0.15 -19.72
C LEU A 57 1.85 1.05 -20.95
N TYR A 58 2.97 1.00 -21.67
CA TYR A 58 3.24 1.91 -22.78
C TYR A 58 2.18 1.82 -23.88
N ASN A 59 1.67 2.98 -24.28
CA ASN A 59 0.79 3.18 -25.42
C ASN A 59 1.21 4.46 -26.15
N LYS A 60 1.36 4.37 -27.48
CA LYS A 60 1.79 5.48 -28.34
C LYS A 60 0.83 6.68 -28.32
N ASP A 61 -0.43 6.46 -28.00
CA ASP A 61 -1.49 7.48 -28.04
C ASP A 61 -1.72 8.15 -26.66
N THR A 62 -0.93 7.77 -25.65
CA THR A 62 -1.08 8.23 -24.26
C THR A 62 0.14 9.02 -23.81
N GLY A 63 -0.07 10.23 -23.29
CA GLY A 63 1.00 11.07 -22.76
C GLY A 63 1.61 10.50 -21.47
N ALA A 64 2.91 10.71 -21.26
CA ALA A 64 3.62 10.20 -20.08
C ALA A 64 3.01 10.65 -18.73
N GLN A 65 2.41 11.84 -18.69
CA GLN A 65 1.78 12.43 -17.49
C GLN A 65 0.41 11.82 -17.15
N GLU A 66 -0.16 11.01 -18.05
CA GLU A 66 -1.46 10.37 -17.84
C GLU A 66 -1.35 9.05 -17.06
N TYR A 67 -0.14 8.50 -16.96
CA TYR A 67 0.13 7.27 -16.21
C TYR A 67 0.26 7.52 -14.71
N ALA A 68 -0.11 6.52 -13.92
CA ALA A 68 0.28 6.45 -12.52
C ALA A 68 1.81 6.29 -12.41
N ASP A 69 2.39 6.78 -11.30
CA ASP A 69 3.82 6.62 -11.04
C ASP A 69 4.20 5.12 -11.03
N PRO A 70 5.12 4.66 -11.89
CA PRO A 70 5.52 3.26 -11.93
C PRO A 70 6.45 2.87 -10.79
N LEU A 71 7.12 3.82 -10.11
CA LEU A 71 8.10 3.48 -9.07
C LEU A 71 7.45 2.81 -7.86
N PRO A 72 6.37 3.34 -7.26
CA PRO A 72 5.67 2.67 -6.16
C PRO A 72 5.09 1.29 -6.53
N GLN A 73 4.83 1.03 -7.82
CA GLN A 73 4.32 -0.25 -8.29
C GLN A 73 5.42 -1.32 -8.42
N ALA A 74 6.68 -0.89 -8.57
CA ALA A 74 7.83 -1.77 -8.73
C ALA A 74 8.50 -2.15 -7.40
N LEU A 75 8.23 -1.38 -6.33
CA LEU A 75 8.68 -1.64 -4.96
C LEU A 75 7.81 -2.70 -4.29
#